data_AF-A0AAX3T277-F1
#
_entry.id   AF-A0AAX3T277-F1
#
_cell.length_a   1.000
_cell.length_b   1.000
_cell.length_c   1.000
_cell.angle_alpha   90.00
_cell.angle_beta   90.00
_cell.angle_gamma   90.00
#
_symmetry.space_group_name_H-M   'P 1'
#
loop_
_entity.id
_entity.type
_entity.pdbx_description
1 polymer ?
#
loop_
_entity_poly.entity_id
_entity_poly.type
_entity_poly.pdbx_seq_one_letter_code
_entity_poly.pdbx_strand_id
1 'polypeptide(L)'
;MDAAEYRRSLTRILATRSAVVAATLERLGGAASDVAGVIDGVTIDVFVDQDAEGPFDVWARFEGAEAFELDRRFDDERRLFGVEWGELGWEPAVPSRPRGWSRHDLEETIVDVVATWLDTLIPSGPLAWEIGSGAGTLDPRPVGPSVDGNGIGSTI
;
A
#
# COMPACT_ATOMS: atom_id res chain seq x y z
N MET A 1 21.37 -7.17 -11.05
CA MET A 1 19.98 -7.48 -10.67
C MET A 1 19.09 -7.25 -11.87
N ASP A 2 18.25 -8.23 -12.16
CA ASP A 2 17.18 -8.11 -13.16
C ASP A 2 15.83 -7.81 -12.49
N ALA A 3 14.79 -7.60 -13.30
CA ALA A 3 13.44 -7.28 -12.85
C ALA A 3 12.82 -8.36 -11.94
N ALA A 4 13.03 -9.63 -12.25
CA ALA A 4 12.44 -10.74 -11.52
C ALA A 4 13.12 -10.92 -10.15
N GLU A 5 14.44 -10.77 -10.11
CA GLU A 5 15.23 -10.78 -8.89
C GLU A 5 14.86 -9.59 -7.98
N TYR A 6 14.65 -8.40 -8.55
CA TYR A 6 14.17 -7.22 -7.82
C TYR A 6 12.82 -7.49 -7.14
N ARG A 7 11.82 -7.93 -7.93
CA ARG A 7 10.47 -8.23 -7.43
C ARG A 7 10.51 -9.25 -6.30
N ARG A 8 11.21 -10.38 -6.48
CA ARG A 8 11.34 -11.42 -5.43
C ARG A 8 12.00 -10.91 -4.16
N SER A 9 13.05 -10.10 -4.30
CA SER A 9 13.78 -9.55 -3.15
C SER A 9 12.89 -8.59 -2.36
N LEU A 10 12.20 -7.69 -3.06
CA LEU A 10 11.26 -6.76 -2.44
C LEU A 10 10.09 -7.49 -1.76
N THR A 11 9.48 -8.48 -2.42
CA THR A 11 8.40 -9.30 -1.82
C THR A 11 8.86 -9.95 -0.51
N ARG A 12 10.09 -10.47 -0.45
CA ARG A 12 10.62 -11.09 0.78
C ARG A 12 10.77 -10.06 1.90
N ILE A 13 11.20 -8.84 1.59
CA ILE A 13 11.35 -7.76 2.58
C ILE A 13 9.98 -7.36 3.12
N LEU A 14 9.01 -7.11 2.24
CA LEU A 14 7.64 -6.76 2.64
C LEU A 14 7.01 -7.85 3.51
N ALA A 15 7.23 -9.13 3.18
CA ALA A 15 6.72 -10.25 3.94
C ALA A 15 7.18 -10.26 5.41
N THR A 16 8.34 -9.66 5.74
CA THR A 16 8.81 -9.53 7.13
C THR A 16 7.95 -8.57 7.96
N ARG A 17 7.20 -7.69 7.32
CA ARG A 17 6.33 -6.68 7.95
C ARG A 17 4.84 -7.05 7.91
N SER A 18 4.46 -8.12 7.21
CA SER A 18 3.05 -8.50 6.97
C SER A 18 2.21 -8.54 8.24
N ALA A 19 2.69 -9.13 9.34
CA ALA A 19 1.90 -9.26 10.56
C ALA A 19 1.58 -7.90 11.21
N VAL A 20 2.56 -6.99 11.25
CA VAL A 20 2.37 -5.65 11.81
C VAL A 20 1.44 -4.83 10.91
N VAL A 21 1.62 -4.93 9.60
CA VAL A 21 0.84 -4.18 8.61
C VAL A 21 -0.60 -4.66 8.57
N ALA A 22 -0.86 -5.97 8.60
CA ALA A 22 -2.22 -6.52 8.70
C ALA A 22 -2.94 -5.99 9.94
N ALA A 23 -2.29 -6.00 11.11
CA ALA A 23 -2.88 -5.48 12.34
C ALA A 23 -3.19 -3.97 12.24
N THR A 24 -2.34 -3.19 11.57
CA THR A 24 -2.60 -1.77 11.32
C THR A 24 -3.78 -1.58 10.36
N LEU A 25 -3.84 -2.31 9.25
CA LEU A 25 -4.95 -2.25 8.30
C LEU A 25 -6.29 -2.64 8.95
N GLU A 26 -6.31 -3.64 9.82
CA GLU A 26 -7.50 -3.99 10.61
C GLU A 26 -7.97 -2.83 11.51
N ARG A 27 -7.05 -2.13 12.19
CA ARG A 27 -7.38 -0.97 13.02
C ARG A 27 -7.93 0.20 12.19
N LEU A 28 -7.30 0.49 11.06
CA LEU A 28 -7.75 1.55 10.15
C LEU A 28 -9.13 1.22 9.57
N GLY A 29 -9.33 -0.02 9.11
CA GLY A 29 -10.62 -0.49 8.59
C GLY A 29 -11.74 -0.47 9.63
N GLY A 30 -11.43 -0.87 10.87
CA GLY A 30 -12.36 -0.77 12.00
C GLY A 30 -12.77 0.67 12.29
N ALA A 31 -11.79 1.59 12.35
CA ALA A 31 -12.07 3.01 12.60
C ALA A 31 -12.90 3.66 11.50
N ALA A 32 -12.64 3.34 10.22
CA ALA A 32 -13.48 3.80 9.12
C ALA A 32 -14.91 3.24 9.20
N SER A 33 -15.07 1.99 9.66
CA SER A 33 -16.39 1.37 9.83
C SER A 33 -17.20 1.99 10.97
N ASP A 34 -16.55 2.47 12.04
CA ASP A 34 -17.23 3.12 13.16
C ASP A 34 -17.90 4.46 12.76
N VAL A 35 -17.39 5.09 11.69
CA VAL A 35 -17.93 6.34 11.10
C VAL A 35 -18.53 6.09 9.71
N ALA A 36 -19.06 4.88 9.49
CA ALA A 36 -19.62 4.45 8.20
C ALA A 36 -20.64 5.46 7.63
N GLY A 37 -20.52 5.74 6.33
CA GLY A 37 -21.33 6.72 5.60
C GLY A 37 -20.71 8.11 5.53
N VAL A 38 -19.54 8.30 6.13
CA VAL A 38 -18.78 9.56 6.08
C VAL A 38 -17.37 9.37 5.52
N ILE A 39 -16.83 8.14 5.62
CA ILE A 39 -15.60 7.70 4.95
C ILE A 39 -15.98 6.88 3.72
N ASP A 40 -15.39 7.24 2.59
CA ASP A 40 -15.62 6.62 1.28
C ASP A 40 -14.67 5.44 1.03
N GLY A 41 -13.48 5.47 1.65
CA GLY A 41 -12.46 4.44 1.47
C GLY A 41 -11.13 4.79 2.14
N VAL A 42 -10.12 3.98 1.82
CA VAL A 42 -8.73 4.21 2.20
C VAL A 42 -7.85 4.10 0.96
N THR A 43 -7.08 5.15 0.68
CA THR A 43 -6.05 5.17 -0.37
C THR A 43 -4.71 4.84 0.24
N ILE A 44 -3.95 3.95 -0.41
CA ILE A 44 -2.59 3.59 -0.05
C ILE A 44 -1.64 4.25 -1.05
N ASP A 45 -0.91 5.26 -0.58
CA ASP A 45 -0.01 6.06 -1.38
C ASP A 45 1.42 5.52 -1.26
N VAL A 46 2.04 5.21 -2.41
CA VAL A 46 3.46 4.82 -2.51
C VAL A 46 4.28 6.01 -2.97
N PHE A 47 5.27 6.42 -2.17
CA PHE A 47 6.17 7.51 -2.47
C PHE A 47 7.56 6.98 -2.76
N VAL A 48 8.01 7.02 -4.01
CA VAL A 48 9.39 6.68 -4.39
C VAL A 48 10.25 7.94 -4.38
N ASP A 49 11.41 7.85 -3.74
CA ASP A 49 12.37 8.96 -3.63
C ASP A 49 12.80 9.48 -5.01
N GLN A 50 13.15 10.76 -5.08
CA GLN A 50 13.48 11.50 -6.30
C GLN A 50 14.69 10.92 -7.02
N ASP A 51 15.67 10.41 -6.27
CA ASP A 51 16.88 9.80 -6.85
C ASP A 51 16.62 8.40 -7.42
N ALA A 52 15.44 7.82 -7.14
CA ALA A 52 14.99 6.53 -7.67
C ALA A 52 16.01 5.40 -7.50
N GLU A 53 16.72 5.39 -6.37
CA GLU A 53 17.75 4.38 -6.07
C GLU A 53 17.22 3.18 -5.28
N GLY A 54 16.02 3.29 -4.69
CA GLY A 54 15.41 2.22 -3.92
C GLY A 54 14.52 2.65 -2.74
N PRO A 55 14.76 3.78 -2.03
CA PRO A 55 13.92 4.17 -0.91
C PRO A 55 12.50 4.53 -1.33
N PHE A 56 11.54 4.11 -0.52
CA PHE A 56 10.14 4.46 -0.68
C PHE A 56 9.39 4.36 0.64
N ASP A 57 8.25 5.03 0.69
CA ASP A 57 7.30 4.95 1.78
C ASP A 57 5.94 4.50 1.27
N VAL A 58 5.20 3.81 2.14
CA VAL A 58 3.83 3.36 1.91
C VAL A 58 2.97 3.89 3.04
N TRP A 59 2.00 4.72 2.71
CA TRP A 59 1.11 5.37 3.66
C TRP A 59 -0.34 5.07 3.35
N ALA A 60 -1.14 4.84 4.38
CA ALA A 60 -2.59 4.84 4.25
C ALA A 60 -3.16 6.24 4.47
N ARG A 61 -4.24 6.59 3.77
CA ARG A 61 -4.95 7.86 3.90
C ARG A 61 -6.44 7.62 3.79
N PHE A 62 -7.22 8.16 4.70
CA PHE A 62 -8.67 8.07 4.62
C PHE A 62 -9.20 8.97 3.50
N GLU A 63 -10.34 8.59 2.92
CA GLU A 63 -11.09 9.39 1.94
C GLU A 63 -12.50 9.68 2.46
N GLY A 64 -13.04 10.84 2.14
CA GLY A 64 -14.40 11.26 2.54
C GLY A 64 -14.42 12.46 3.49
N ALA A 65 -15.60 12.78 4.00
CA ALA A 65 -15.86 14.05 4.68
C ALA A 65 -15.16 14.19 6.05
N GLU A 66 -14.88 13.07 6.74
CA GLU A 66 -14.20 13.05 8.05
C GLU A 66 -12.79 12.44 7.97
N ALA A 67 -12.25 12.30 6.75
CA ALA A 67 -10.93 11.73 6.51
C ALA A 67 -9.83 12.45 7.31
N PHE A 68 -9.89 13.78 7.37
CA PHE A 68 -8.90 14.59 8.07
C PHE A 68 -8.81 14.28 9.57
N GLU A 69 -9.95 14.07 10.24
CA GLU A 69 -9.96 13.78 11.67
C GLU A 69 -9.35 12.41 11.97
N LEU A 70 -9.68 11.41 11.15
CA LEU A 70 -9.08 10.08 11.27
C LEU A 70 -7.59 10.09 10.90
N ASP A 71 -7.21 10.77 9.82
CA ASP A 71 -5.82 10.90 9.43
C ASP A 71 -4.97 11.51 10.54
N ARG A 72 -5.48 12.57 11.19
CA ARG A 72 -4.83 13.20 12.35
C ARG A 72 -4.82 12.30 13.58
N ARG A 73 -5.87 11.50 13.80
CA ARG A 73 -5.96 10.59 14.94
C ARG A 73 -4.91 9.48 14.86
N PHE A 74 -4.68 8.94 13.67
CA PHE A 74 -3.72 7.85 13.45
C PHE A 74 -2.32 8.35 13.14
N ASP A 75 -2.17 9.53 12.53
CA ASP A 75 -0.89 10.19 12.27
C ASP A 75 0.15 9.22 11.67
N ASP A 76 1.27 8.99 12.37
CA ASP A 76 2.36 8.08 11.98
C ASP A 76 1.94 6.60 11.91
N GLU A 77 0.88 6.17 12.62
CA GLU A 77 0.40 4.78 12.54
C GLU A 77 -0.06 4.40 11.13
N ARG A 78 -0.34 5.39 10.27
CA ARG A 78 -0.71 5.19 8.87
C ARG A 78 0.46 4.79 7.99
N ARG A 79 1.71 4.93 8.45
CA ARG A 79 2.88 4.46 7.71
C ARG A 79 2.95 2.94 7.78
N LEU A 80 2.57 2.28 6.68
CA LEU A 80 2.56 0.83 6.57
C LEU A 80 3.98 0.28 6.35
N PHE A 81 4.80 1.02 5.61
CA PHE A 81 6.18 0.65 5.33
C PHE A 81 7.00 1.90 5.04
N GLY A 82 8.27 1.88 5.40
CA GLY A 82 9.19 2.96 5.07
C GLY A 82 10.63 2.48 5.03
N VAL A 83 11.41 3.08 4.14
CA VAL A 83 12.85 2.84 4.00
C VAL A 83 13.60 4.07 4.47
N GLU A 84 14.45 3.89 5.49
CA GLU A 84 15.17 4.98 6.12
C GLU A 84 16.67 4.75 6.06
N TRP A 85 17.47 5.81 6.12
CA TRP A 85 18.93 5.68 6.18
C TRP A 85 19.37 5.39 7.62
N GLY A 86 19.78 4.15 7.87
CA GLY A 86 20.39 3.71 9.13
C GLY A 86 21.91 3.82 9.12
N GLU A 87 22.56 3.30 10.16
CA GLU A 87 24.02 3.36 10.31
C GLU A 87 24.79 2.58 9.23
N LEU A 88 24.17 1.51 8.71
CA LEU A 88 24.77 0.58 7.75
C LEU A 88 24.20 0.74 6.32
N GLY A 89 23.37 1.75 6.08
CA GLY A 89 22.66 1.98 4.82
C GLY A 89 21.14 1.93 5.01
N TRP A 90 20.42 1.66 3.92
CA TRP A 90 18.96 1.62 3.93
C TRP A 90 18.40 0.52 4.83
N GLU A 91 17.43 0.87 5.67
CA GLU A 91 16.72 -0.02 6.56
C GLU A 91 15.20 0.09 6.33
N PRO A 92 14.53 -1.01 5.92
CA PRO A 92 15.12 -2.29 5.55
C PRO A 92 15.99 -2.19 4.29
N ALA A 93 16.94 -3.13 4.15
CA ALA A 93 17.87 -3.18 3.02
C ALA A 93 17.16 -3.55 1.71
N VAL A 94 16.57 -2.55 1.06
CA VAL A 94 15.87 -2.70 -0.22
C VAL A 94 16.84 -2.97 -1.37
N PRO A 95 16.44 -3.79 -2.36
CA PRO A 95 17.26 -4.02 -3.54
C PRO A 95 17.48 -2.72 -4.31
N SER A 96 18.68 -2.54 -4.87
CA SER A 96 18.97 -1.42 -5.77
C SER A 96 18.16 -1.52 -7.06
N ARG A 97 17.82 -0.37 -7.64
CA ARG A 97 17.14 -0.29 -8.95
C ARG A 97 17.88 -1.12 -10.03
N PRO A 98 17.19 -2.00 -10.78
CA PRO A 98 17.74 -2.70 -11.93
C PRO A 98 18.33 -1.75 -12.98
N ARG A 99 19.39 -2.20 -13.66
CA ARG A 99 20.03 -1.40 -14.70
C ARG A 99 19.08 -1.18 -15.88
N GLY A 100 18.99 0.06 -16.35
CA GLY A 100 18.16 0.44 -17.49
C GLY A 100 16.73 0.85 -17.15
N TRP A 101 16.28 0.68 -15.91
CA TRP A 101 14.97 1.16 -15.48
C TRP A 101 14.93 2.68 -15.37
N SER A 102 13.87 3.31 -15.82
CA SER A 102 13.54 4.69 -15.48
C SER A 102 13.05 4.80 -14.01
N ARG A 103 12.86 6.01 -13.51
CA ARG A 103 12.15 6.23 -12.23
C ARG A 103 10.72 5.69 -12.31
N HIS A 104 10.06 5.87 -13.46
CA HIS A 104 8.69 5.39 -13.67
C HIS A 104 8.62 3.86 -13.63
N ASP A 105 9.56 3.16 -14.27
CA ASP A 105 9.60 1.68 -14.26
C ASP A 105 9.79 1.13 -12.84
N LEU A 106 10.60 1.84 -12.02
CA LEU A 106 10.80 1.53 -10.61
C LEU A 106 9.51 1.76 -9.81
N GLU A 107 8.90 2.94 -9.97
CA GLU A 107 7.65 3.32 -9.28
C GLU A 107 6.51 2.37 -9.60
N GLU A 108 6.27 2.08 -10.89
CA GLU A 108 5.28 1.11 -11.35
C GLU A 108 5.53 -0.27 -10.74
N THR A 109 6.78 -0.74 -10.74
CA THR A 109 7.09 -2.05 -10.17
C THR A 109 6.94 -2.09 -8.64
N ILE A 110 7.29 -1.02 -7.92
CA ILE A 110 7.09 -0.98 -6.45
C ILE A 110 5.60 -0.99 -6.14
N VAL A 111 4.80 -0.14 -6.79
CA VAL A 111 3.33 -0.13 -6.63
C VAL A 111 2.76 -1.51 -6.94
N ASP A 112 3.24 -2.18 -7.99
CA ASP A 112 2.82 -3.54 -8.32
C ASP A 112 3.09 -4.55 -7.21
N VAL A 113 4.32 -4.57 -6.71
CA VAL A 113 4.73 -5.53 -5.68
C VAL A 113 4.02 -5.25 -4.36
N VAL A 114 3.85 -3.98 -3.99
CA VAL A 114 3.14 -3.56 -2.78
C VAL A 114 1.65 -3.91 -2.88
N ALA A 115 1.01 -3.69 -4.04
CA ALA A 115 -0.39 -4.07 -4.26
C ALA A 115 -0.61 -5.57 -4.05
N THR A 116 0.20 -6.42 -4.71
CA THR A 116 0.10 -7.89 -4.57
C THR A 116 0.31 -8.35 -3.13
N TRP A 117 1.19 -7.66 -2.39
CA TRP A 117 1.39 -7.94 -0.98
C TRP A 117 0.16 -7.56 -0.14
N LEU A 118 -0.39 -6.37 -0.35
CA LEU A 118 -1.57 -5.86 0.37
C LEU A 118 -2.84 -6.65 0.08
N ASP A 119 -3.00 -7.22 -1.11
CA ASP A 119 -4.15 -8.09 -1.45
C ASP A 119 -4.34 -9.24 -0.46
N THR A 120 -3.25 -9.68 0.18
CA THR A 120 -3.29 -10.76 1.19
C THR A 120 -3.51 -10.28 2.62
N LEU A 121 -3.44 -8.96 2.87
CA LEU A 121 -3.44 -8.37 4.20
C LEU A 121 -4.65 -7.48 4.48
N ILE A 122 -5.26 -6.91 3.44
CA ILE A 122 -6.42 -6.02 3.58
C ILE A 122 -7.58 -6.81 4.16
N PRO A 123 -8.23 -6.31 5.23
CA PRO A 123 -9.36 -6.99 5.86
C PRO A 123 -10.54 -7.06 4.90
N SER A 124 -11.27 -8.18 4.91
CA SER A 124 -12.54 -8.29 4.19
C SER A 124 -13.58 -7.35 4.78
N GLY A 125 -14.34 -6.66 3.93
CA GLY A 125 -15.38 -5.75 4.36
C GLY A 125 -15.92 -4.89 3.22
N PRO A 126 -16.87 -3.99 3.51
CA PRO A 126 -17.47 -3.10 2.52
C PRO A 126 -16.60 -1.86 2.21
N LEU A 127 -15.55 -1.61 2.98
CA LEU A 127 -14.66 -0.47 2.81
C LEU A 127 -13.82 -0.65 1.54
N ALA A 128 -13.83 0.34 0.65
CA ALA A 128 -12.99 0.34 -0.53
C ALA A 128 -11.54 0.67 -0.16
N TRP A 129 -10.60 -0.08 -0.74
CA TRP A 129 -9.17 0.14 -0.61
C TRP A 129 -8.55 0.29 -2.00
N GLU A 130 -7.75 1.33 -2.18
CA GLU A 130 -7.04 1.58 -3.42
C GLU A 130 -5.55 1.79 -3.15
N ILE A 131 -4.71 1.55 -4.14
CA ILE A 131 -3.27 1.85 -4.10
C ILE A 131 -2.88 2.66 -5.33
N GLY A 132 -2.03 3.67 -5.13
CA GLY A 132 -1.50 4.51 -6.20
C GLY A 132 -0.12 5.06 -5.90
N SER A 133 0.42 5.83 -6.86
CA SER A 133 1.59 6.67 -6.59
C SER A 133 1.14 7.90 -5.79
N GLY A 134 1.83 8.18 -4.69
CA GLY A 134 1.62 9.40 -3.93
C GLY A 134 2.02 10.69 -4.68
N ALA A 135 2.76 10.57 -5.79
CA ALA A 135 3.02 11.67 -6.72
C ALA A 135 1.92 11.84 -7.79
N GLY A 136 0.91 10.96 -7.81
CA GLY A 136 -0.18 10.97 -8.80
C GLY A 136 0.25 10.58 -10.21
N THR A 137 1.40 9.92 -10.37
CA THR A 137 1.94 9.50 -11.68
C THR A 137 1.30 8.21 -12.21
N LEU A 138 0.64 7.46 -11.33
CA LEU A 138 -0.05 6.21 -11.63
C LEU A 138 -1.48 6.34 -11.11
N ASP A 139 -2.45 5.94 -11.94
CA ASP A 139 -3.85 5.92 -11.55
C ASP A 139 -4.04 4.95 -10.36
N PRO A 140 -4.77 5.35 -9.31
CA PRO A 140 -5.13 4.44 -8.23
C PRO A 140 -5.89 3.22 -8.74
N ARG A 141 -5.64 2.06 -8.14
CA ARG A 141 -6.33 0.81 -8.46
C ARG A 141 -6.78 0.07 -7.21
N PRO A 142 -7.87 -0.70 -7.26
CA PRO A 142 -8.36 -1.43 -6.10
C PRO A 142 -7.37 -2.50 -5.63
N VAL A 143 -7.35 -2.73 -4.31
CA VAL A 143 -6.57 -3.79 -3.64
C VAL A 143 -7.41 -4.47 -2.55
N GLY A 144 -7.03 -5.70 -2.20
CA GLY A 144 -7.72 -6.50 -1.21
C GLY A 144 -8.72 -7.49 -1.82
N PRO A 145 -9.50 -8.18 -0.98
CA PRO A 145 -10.48 -9.13 -1.47
C PRO A 145 -11.51 -8.39 -2.32
N SER A 146 -11.61 -8.77 -3.60
CA SER A 146 -12.64 -8.27 -4.49
C SER A 146 -13.99 -8.36 -3.78
N VAL A 147 -14.69 -7.23 -3.68
CA VAL A 147 -16.12 -7.21 -3.39
C VAL A 147 -16.82 -7.77 -4.62
N ASP A 148 -16.67 -9.07 -4.87
CA ASP A 148 -17.41 -9.76 -5.91
C ASP A 148 -18.89 -9.58 -5.59
N GLY A 149 -19.53 -8.75 -6.42
CA GLY A 149 -20.94 -8.44 -6.31
C GLY A 149 -21.74 -9.73 -6.27
N ASN A 150 -22.44 -9.92 -5.16
CA ASN A 150 -23.74 -10.57 -5.06
C ASN A 150 -24.02 -11.57 -6.19
N GLY A 151 -23.61 -12.82 -6.00
CA GLY A 151 -24.15 -13.96 -6.74
C GLY A 151 -25.65 -14.06 -6.47
N ILE A 152 -26.46 -13.27 -7.19
CA ILE A 152 -27.88 -13.54 -7.33
C ILE A 152 -28.01 -14.79 -8.19
N GLY A 153 -28.34 -15.89 -7.53
CA GLY A 153 -28.81 -17.08 -8.21
C GLY A 153 -30.01 -16.74 -9.08
N SER A 154 -29.86 -16.93 -10.39
CA SER A 154 -31.00 -17.33 -11.22
C SER A 154 -31.00 -18.85 -11.28
N THR A 155 -31.62 -19.43 -10.26
CA THR A 155 -32.32 -20.70 -10.41
C THR A 155 -33.70 -20.37 -10.99
N ILE A 156 -34.06 -21.17 -12.01
CA ILE A 156 -35.30 -21.27 -12.81
C ILE A 156 -35.65 -20.12 -13.76
#